data_AF-A0AA97DE41-F1
#
_entry.id   AF-A0AA97DE41-F1
#
_cell.length_a   1.000
_cell.length_b   1.000
_cell.length_c   1.000
_cell.angle_alpha   90.00
_cell.angle_beta   90.00
_cell.angle_gamma   90.00
#
_symmetry.space_group_name_H-M   'P 1'
#
loop_
_entity.id
_entity.type
_entity.pdbx_description
1 polymer ?
#
loop_
_entity_poly.entity_id
_entity_poly.type
_entity_poly.pdbx_seq_one_letter_code
_entity_poly.pdbx_strand_id
1 'polypeptide(L)'
;MEKNYSQLLTDIQKKSGISVLTSRDLRFLKEEIDDTLRISLGFNTLRRLFGFLEKTQPSIKTLDMLANYLGFENYSSYKSNMINYDEWYFQQNLQRIQTSNSLTEDDLKMISVSLVNTNNIVSFAYFFSYFIEKLNSNILEIIFKHIYFTKFSKSDLLKFATITTLSLYRIEEKEALTIYKKLIKYDDFRNNMPLLYIDYSTLNGTYSKVLTLIKKQNSNNSDILFVELMEFYRSYYSLKKLHHIEIKKPFNFETFHPVLQGRYYAYLLMKSPKDTKKIEREILNYCKKIPTEITWFFEEIIPSLISIKNFNFLSKLITTFNDIIFETNRWDSKTGHALSLIAMANFNIDKGNTKAAFLNLNRVDLDKIELSYSEYIKLFYYQAKLQISFIDKDLSENTKTGILFTELIQKTGFIKFNEALTEFTYIEKLKNHSSPQ
;
A
#
# COMPACT_ATOMS: atom_id res chain seq x y z
N MET A 1 -11.70 23.73 7.92
CA MET A 1 -11.49 22.98 9.17
C MET A 1 -11.60 23.93 10.35
N GLU A 2 -12.80 24.11 10.90
CA GLU A 2 -12.95 24.79 12.18
C GLU A 2 -12.37 23.87 13.27
N LYS A 3 -11.29 24.30 13.93
CA LYS A 3 -10.70 23.60 15.08
C LYS A 3 -11.66 23.72 16.25
N ASN A 4 -12.66 22.85 16.33
CA ASN A 4 -13.66 22.88 17.39
C ASN A 4 -13.03 22.38 18.70
N TYR A 5 -12.67 23.31 19.59
CA TYR A 5 -12.13 23.04 20.93
C TYR A 5 -13.25 22.73 21.95
N SER A 6 -14.49 22.51 21.50
CA SER A 6 -15.64 22.20 22.36
C SER A 6 -15.44 20.96 23.23
N GLN A 7 -14.80 19.91 22.70
CA GLN A 7 -14.51 18.70 23.47
C GLN A 7 -13.54 18.99 24.62
N LEU A 8 -12.51 19.82 24.38
CA LEU A 8 -11.59 20.27 25.42
C LEU A 8 -12.34 20.96 26.56
N LEU A 9 -13.27 21.87 26.23
CA LEU A 9 -14.09 22.58 27.22
C LEU A 9 -15.05 21.65 27.95
N THR A 10 -15.54 20.61 27.29
CA THR A 10 -16.41 19.60 27.90
C THR A 10 -15.63 18.76 28.91
N ASP A 11 -14.42 18.34 28.56
CA ASP A 11 -13.58 17.53 29.44
C ASP A 11 -13.06 18.33 30.63
N ILE A 12 -12.82 19.64 30.46
CA ILE A 12 -12.50 20.55 31.57
C ILE A 12 -13.63 20.59 32.60
N GLN A 13 -14.88 20.74 32.15
CA GLN A 13 -16.05 20.73 33.03
C GLN A 13 -16.24 19.39 33.75
N LYS A 14 -15.90 18.28 33.09
CA LYS A 14 -15.93 16.95 33.72
C LYS A 14 -14.85 16.80 34.79
N LYS A 15 -13.62 17.27 34.51
CA LYS A 15 -12.50 17.19 35.46
C LYS A 15 -12.75 18.04 36.71
N SER A 16 -13.27 19.26 36.52
CA SER A 16 -13.60 20.17 37.62
C SER A 16 -14.85 19.76 38.40
N GLY A 17 -15.76 19.02 37.77
CA GLY A 17 -17.12 18.83 38.26
C GLY A 17 -17.98 20.10 38.19
N ILE A 18 -17.53 21.15 37.50
CA ILE A 18 -18.22 22.44 37.38
C ILE A 18 -18.88 22.53 36.00
N SER A 19 -20.21 22.54 35.97
CA SER A 19 -20.98 22.84 34.75
C SER A 19 -21.11 24.35 34.58
N VAL A 20 -20.62 24.89 33.46
CA VAL A 20 -20.59 26.33 33.22
C VAL A 20 -21.90 26.78 32.57
N LEU A 21 -22.83 27.27 33.38
CA LEU A 21 -24.11 27.83 32.93
C LEU A 21 -24.15 29.35 33.08
N THR A 22 -23.40 29.89 34.04
CA THR A 22 -23.37 31.30 34.38
C THR A 22 -21.95 31.87 34.43
N SER A 23 -21.83 33.20 34.41
CA SER A 23 -20.55 33.88 34.61
C SER A 23 -19.95 33.67 36.01
N ARG A 24 -20.74 33.20 36.99
CA ARG A 24 -20.24 32.85 38.33
C ARG A 24 -19.54 31.49 38.29
N ASP A 25 -20.14 30.50 37.63
CA ASP A 25 -19.56 29.16 37.46
C ASP A 25 -18.21 29.22 36.74
N LEU A 26 -18.10 30.12 35.75
CA LEU A 26 -16.85 30.35 35.03
C LEU A 26 -15.75 30.97 35.90
N ARG A 27 -16.09 31.73 36.96
CA ARG A 27 -15.09 32.24 37.92
C ARG A 27 -14.56 31.12 38.79
N PHE A 28 -15.44 30.25 39.29
CA PHE A 28 -15.02 29.09 40.07
C PHE A 28 -14.14 28.16 39.24
N LEU A 29 -14.52 27.90 37.98
CA LEU A 29 -13.70 27.11 37.08
C LEU A 29 -12.32 27.76 36.83
N LYS A 30 -12.27 29.09 36.68
CA LYS A 30 -11.00 29.81 36.52
C LYS A 30 -10.12 29.68 37.77
N GLU A 31 -10.70 29.90 38.95
CA GLU A 31 -9.97 29.81 40.23
C GLU A 31 -9.35 28.42 40.39
N GLU A 32 -10.12 27.37 40.12
CA GLU A 32 -9.63 26.00 40.20
C GLU A 32 -8.52 25.69 39.18
N ILE A 33 -8.67 26.13 37.92
CA ILE A 33 -7.63 25.96 36.90
C ILE A 33 -6.35 26.70 37.32
N ASP A 34 -6.48 27.94 37.78
CA ASP A 34 -5.36 28.78 38.19
C ASP A 34 -4.64 28.16 39.41
N ASP A 35 -5.40 27.62 40.38
CA ASP A 35 -4.86 26.95 41.56
C ASP A 35 -4.14 25.65 41.22
N THR A 36 -4.71 24.87 40.29
CA THR A 36 -4.13 23.60 39.83
C THR A 36 -2.83 23.83 39.06
N LEU A 37 -2.79 24.84 38.19
CA LEU A 37 -1.64 25.11 37.33
C LEU A 37 -0.63 26.09 37.93
N ARG A 38 -0.99 26.79 39.02
CA ARG A 38 -0.23 27.91 39.59
C ARG A 38 0.05 29.03 38.58
N ILE A 39 -0.85 29.22 37.61
CA ILE A 39 -0.73 30.21 36.53
C ILE A 39 -2.06 30.95 36.39
N SER A 40 -2.03 32.27 36.19
CA SER A 40 -3.27 33.03 36.02
C SER A 40 -3.76 33.06 34.57
N LEU A 41 -4.93 32.47 34.32
CA LEU A 41 -5.62 32.56 33.04
C LEU A 41 -6.49 33.84 32.98
N GLY A 42 -6.53 34.52 31.83
CA GLY A 42 -7.36 35.71 31.67
C GLY A 42 -8.86 35.39 31.70
N PHE A 43 -9.62 36.01 32.61
CA PHE A 43 -11.07 35.76 32.76
C PHE A 43 -11.87 36.05 31.47
N ASN A 44 -11.53 37.13 30.76
CA ASN A 44 -12.17 37.46 29.48
C ASN A 44 -11.85 36.45 28.38
N THR A 45 -10.68 35.78 28.44
CA THR A 45 -10.32 34.70 27.51
C THR A 45 -11.23 33.50 27.71
N LEU A 46 -11.46 33.09 28.97
CA LEU A 46 -12.42 32.05 29.31
C LEU A 46 -13.86 32.42 28.92
N ARG A 47 -14.27 33.67 29.13
CA ARG A 47 -15.61 34.14 28.73
C ARG A 47 -15.86 33.99 27.24
N ARG A 48 -14.87 34.30 26.39
CA ARG A 48 -14.98 34.11 24.94
C ARG A 48 -14.99 32.64 24.53
N LEU A 49 -14.20 31.79 25.21
CA LEU A 49 -14.16 30.35 24.97
C LEU A 49 -15.52 29.67 25.23
N PHE A 50 -16.17 30.02 26.33
CA PHE A 50 -17.48 29.48 26.74
C PHE A 50 -18.68 30.25 26.17
N GLY A 51 -18.47 31.24 25.30
CA GLY A 51 -19.55 31.93 24.58
C GLY A 51 -20.26 33.06 25.35
N PHE A 52 -19.71 33.54 26.48
CA PHE A 52 -20.23 34.69 27.24
C PHE A 52 -19.82 36.06 26.66
N LEU A 53 -18.99 36.08 25.60
CA LEU A 53 -18.52 37.25 24.86
C LEU A 53 -18.33 36.84 23.39
N GLU A 54 -18.17 37.83 22.49
CA GLU A 54 -17.89 37.59 21.07
C GLU A 54 -16.70 36.64 20.87
N LYS A 55 -16.89 35.65 20.00
CA LYS A 55 -15.90 34.59 19.74
C LYS A 55 -14.66 35.18 19.07
N THR A 56 -13.51 34.92 19.69
CA THR A 56 -12.19 35.15 19.09
C THR A 56 -11.44 33.82 19.01
N GLN A 57 -10.59 33.64 18.01
CA GLN A 57 -9.69 32.47 17.94
C GLN A 57 -8.82 32.40 19.21
N PRO A 58 -8.89 31.30 19.99
CA PRO A 58 -8.05 31.17 21.18
C PRO A 58 -6.58 30.96 20.77
N SER A 59 -5.67 31.53 21.56
CA SER A 59 -4.24 31.34 21.34
C SER A 59 -3.81 29.90 21.63
N ILE A 60 -2.75 29.42 20.98
CA ILE A 60 -2.17 28.08 21.27
C ILE A 60 -1.78 27.99 22.75
N LYS A 61 -1.16 29.03 23.31
CA LYS A 61 -0.82 29.11 24.74
C LYS A 61 -2.04 28.89 25.65
N THR A 62 -3.20 29.45 25.29
CA THR A 62 -4.45 29.24 26.01
C THR A 62 -4.89 27.78 25.93
N LEU A 63 -4.83 27.17 24.75
CA LEU A 63 -5.20 25.77 24.56
C LEU A 63 -4.25 24.82 25.28
N ASP A 64 -2.94 25.12 25.32
CA ASP A 64 -1.94 24.34 26.06
C ASP A 64 -2.17 24.43 27.57
N MET A 65 -2.43 25.62 28.12
CA MET A 65 -2.78 25.74 29.54
C MET A 65 -4.01 24.90 29.90
N LEU A 66 -5.04 24.94 29.05
CA LEU A 66 -6.25 24.14 29.24
C LEU A 66 -6.02 22.63 29.12
N ALA A 67 -5.14 22.20 28.21
CA ALA A 67 -4.73 20.80 28.10
C ALA A 67 -3.87 20.34 29.30
N ASN A 68 -3.01 21.22 29.81
CA ASN A 68 -2.21 20.98 31.02
C ASN A 68 -3.09 20.79 32.24
N TYR A 69 -4.15 21.59 32.35
CA TYR A 69 -5.12 21.41 33.42
C TYR A 69 -5.75 20.02 33.36
N LEU A 70 -5.96 19.43 32.18
CA LEU A 70 -6.42 18.05 32.03
C LEU A 70 -5.35 16.98 32.30
N GLY A 71 -4.08 17.37 32.43
CA GLY A 71 -2.94 16.46 32.68
C GLY A 71 -2.13 16.08 31.44
N PHE A 72 -2.35 16.76 30.31
CA PHE A 72 -1.54 16.58 29.10
C PHE A 72 -0.37 17.56 29.06
N GLU A 73 0.68 17.28 28.29
CA GLU A 73 1.84 18.19 28.17
C GLU A 73 1.52 19.49 27.41
N ASN A 74 0.60 19.42 26.45
CA ASN A 74 0.15 20.53 25.62
C ASN A 74 -1.13 20.12 24.86
N TYR A 75 -1.71 21.05 24.09
CA TYR A 75 -2.94 20.80 23.33
C TYR A 75 -2.77 19.76 22.22
N SER A 76 -1.57 19.62 21.66
CA SER A 76 -1.30 18.56 20.69
C SER A 76 -1.40 17.18 21.35
N SER A 77 -0.83 17.02 22.55
CA SER A 77 -0.91 15.77 23.32
C SER A 77 -2.35 15.42 23.71
N TYR A 78 -3.16 16.42 24.09
CA TYR A 78 -4.61 16.24 24.33
C TYR A 78 -5.33 15.72 23.07
N LYS A 79 -5.08 16.34 21.91
CA LYS A 79 -5.68 15.90 20.65
C LYS A 79 -5.27 14.49 20.25
N SER A 80 -4.00 14.14 20.39
CA SER A 80 -3.52 12.79 20.12
C SER A 80 -4.23 11.77 21.02
N ASN A 81 -4.44 12.10 22.29
CA ASN A 81 -5.19 11.23 23.19
C ASN A 81 -6.68 11.12 22.81
N MET A 82 -7.34 12.22 22.41
CA MET A 82 -8.72 12.16 21.91
C MET A 82 -8.86 11.28 20.67
N ILE A 83 -7.91 11.37 19.73
CA ILE A 83 -7.84 10.48 18.56
C ILE A 83 -7.78 9.01 18.99
N ASN A 84 -6.95 8.67 20.00
CA ASN A 84 -6.86 7.30 20.53
C ASN A 84 -8.18 6.82 21.17
N TYR A 85 -8.88 7.69 21.91
CA TYR A 85 -10.20 7.34 22.47
C TYR A 85 -11.23 7.09 21.37
N ASP A 86 -11.27 7.93 20.34
CA ASP A 86 -12.16 7.74 19.19
C ASP A 86 -11.86 6.43 18.43
N GLU A 87 -10.58 6.04 18.31
CA GLU A 87 -10.16 4.76 17.73
C GLU A 87 -10.64 3.56 18.55
N TRP A 88 -10.55 3.64 19.88
CA TRP A 88 -11.02 2.57 20.77
C TRP A 88 -12.55 2.45 20.77
N TYR A 89 -13.29 3.56 20.85
CA TYR A 89 -14.75 3.52 20.74
C TYR A 89 -15.19 2.96 19.37
N PHE A 90 -14.48 3.31 18.31
CA PHE A 90 -14.69 2.68 17.02
C PHE A 90 -14.48 1.16 17.08
N GLN A 91 -13.38 0.68 17.69
CA GLN A 91 -13.16 -0.76 17.90
C GLN A 91 -14.32 -1.43 18.63
N GLN A 92 -14.76 -0.86 19.75
CA GLN A 92 -15.83 -1.45 20.55
C GLN A 92 -17.14 -1.55 19.77
N ASN A 93 -17.47 -0.53 18.96
CA ASN A 93 -18.64 -0.58 18.11
C ASN A 93 -18.51 -1.66 17.01
N LEU A 94 -17.34 -1.79 16.39
CA LEU A 94 -17.09 -2.87 15.43
C LEU A 94 -17.25 -4.26 16.08
N GLN A 95 -16.73 -4.46 17.29
CA GLN A 95 -16.89 -5.72 18.05
C GLN A 95 -18.35 -6.03 18.40
N ARG A 96 -19.14 -5.00 18.75
CA ARG A 96 -20.59 -5.16 18.95
C ARG A 96 -21.26 -5.68 17.69
N ILE A 97 -20.94 -5.11 16.53
CA ILE A 97 -21.50 -5.51 15.23
C ILE A 97 -21.08 -6.94 14.84
N GLN A 98 -19.82 -7.32 15.12
CA GLN A 98 -19.36 -8.70 14.92
C GLN A 98 -20.16 -9.69 15.77
N THR A 99 -20.44 -9.33 17.03
CA THR A 99 -21.20 -10.17 17.97
C THR A 99 -22.67 -10.30 17.56
N SER A 100 -23.31 -9.20 17.14
CA SER A 100 -24.70 -9.21 16.67
C SER A 100 -24.85 -9.84 15.29
N ASN A 101 -23.76 -9.96 14.53
CA ASN A 101 -23.72 -10.43 13.14
C ASN A 101 -24.79 -9.76 12.25
N SER A 102 -25.04 -8.48 12.50
CA SER A 102 -26.04 -7.66 11.80
C SER A 102 -25.58 -6.22 11.76
N LEU A 103 -25.98 -5.49 10.71
CA LEU A 103 -25.46 -4.16 10.44
C LEU A 103 -26.63 -3.21 10.16
N THR A 104 -26.81 -2.22 11.04
CA THR A 104 -27.91 -1.24 10.97
C THR A 104 -27.49 0.02 10.19
N GLU A 105 -28.47 0.88 9.84
CA GLU A 105 -28.17 2.18 9.23
C GLU A 105 -27.34 3.10 10.14
N ASP A 106 -27.60 3.06 11.45
CA ASP A 106 -26.81 3.80 12.43
C ASP A 106 -25.38 3.29 12.52
N ASP A 107 -25.17 1.97 12.44
CA ASP A 107 -23.83 1.38 12.38
C ASP A 107 -23.09 1.83 11.09
N LEU A 108 -23.76 1.85 9.93
CA LEU A 108 -23.18 2.34 8.67
C LEU A 108 -22.76 3.80 8.76
N LYS A 109 -23.62 4.64 9.34
CA LYS A 109 -23.33 6.06 9.54
C LYS A 109 -22.15 6.25 10.48
N MET A 110 -22.13 5.51 11.59
CA MET A 110 -21.02 5.53 12.54
C MET A 110 -19.71 5.12 11.87
N ILE A 111 -19.69 4.01 11.13
CA ILE A 111 -18.49 3.57 10.39
C ILE A 111 -18.03 4.65 9.41
N SER A 112 -18.95 5.20 8.62
CA SER A 112 -18.63 6.22 7.61
C SER A 112 -18.02 7.49 8.22
N VAL A 113 -18.51 7.92 9.39
CA VAL A 113 -17.97 9.08 10.13
C VAL A 113 -16.62 8.74 10.75
N SER A 114 -16.49 7.58 11.39
CA SER A 114 -15.24 7.16 12.05
C SER A 114 -14.09 6.93 11.05
N LEU A 115 -14.39 6.52 9.82
CA LEU A 115 -13.39 6.32 8.77
C LEU A 115 -12.80 7.62 8.21
N VAL A 116 -13.32 8.79 8.61
CA VAL A 116 -12.64 10.08 8.35
C VAL A 116 -11.29 10.14 9.08
N ASN A 117 -11.18 9.49 10.25
CA ASN A 117 -9.89 9.27 10.90
C ASN A 117 -9.20 8.08 10.22
N THR A 118 -8.11 8.34 9.49
CA THR A 118 -7.39 7.33 8.71
C THR A 118 -6.78 6.24 9.56
N ASN A 119 -6.53 6.46 10.85
CA ASN A 119 -6.03 5.43 11.77
C ASN A 119 -7.03 4.28 11.94
N ASN A 120 -8.33 4.53 11.74
CA ASN A 120 -9.39 3.53 11.85
C ASN A 120 -9.41 2.53 10.68
N ILE A 121 -8.68 2.78 9.59
CA ILE A 121 -8.75 1.94 8.39
C ILE A 121 -8.27 0.50 8.64
N VAL A 122 -7.23 0.33 9.47
CA VAL A 122 -6.65 -0.99 9.77
C VAL A 122 -7.66 -1.83 10.53
N SER A 123 -8.27 -1.23 11.54
CA SER A 123 -9.31 -1.87 12.33
C SER A 123 -10.55 -2.21 11.53
N PHE A 124 -10.97 -1.31 10.64
CA PHE A 124 -12.05 -1.57 9.71
C PHE A 124 -11.71 -2.72 8.75
N ALA A 125 -10.45 -2.82 8.30
CA ALA A 125 -9.99 -3.93 7.47
C ALA A 125 -10.06 -5.28 8.22
N TYR A 126 -9.68 -5.33 9.50
CA TYR A 126 -9.84 -6.53 10.32
C TYR A 126 -11.30 -6.87 10.59
N PHE A 127 -12.14 -5.87 10.79
CA PHE A 127 -13.59 -6.05 10.89
C PHE A 127 -14.20 -6.63 9.61
N PHE A 128 -13.80 -6.12 8.45
CA PHE A 128 -14.20 -6.68 7.16
C PHE A 128 -13.70 -8.13 6.99
N SER A 129 -12.46 -8.39 7.41
CA SER A 129 -11.82 -9.70 7.39
C SER A 129 -12.56 -10.74 8.24
N TYR A 130 -13.06 -10.34 9.40
CA TYR A 130 -13.92 -11.22 10.22
C TYR A 130 -15.13 -11.72 9.42
N PHE A 131 -15.81 -10.86 8.66
CA PHE A 131 -16.97 -11.28 7.86
C PHE A 131 -16.58 -12.08 6.62
N ILE A 132 -15.37 -11.90 6.09
CA ILE A 132 -14.79 -12.84 5.10
C ILE A 132 -14.65 -14.22 5.73
N GLU A 133 -14.00 -14.33 6.89
CA GLU A 133 -13.71 -15.60 7.57
C GLU A 133 -14.99 -16.30 8.06
N LYS A 134 -16.04 -15.54 8.38
CA LYS A 134 -17.38 -16.06 8.68
C LYS A 134 -18.24 -16.34 7.44
N LEU A 135 -17.70 -16.14 6.25
CA LEU A 135 -18.39 -16.32 4.96
C LEU A 135 -19.69 -15.50 4.84
N ASN A 136 -19.81 -14.42 5.61
CA ASN A 136 -21.01 -13.57 5.62
C ASN A 136 -20.96 -12.53 4.50
N SER A 137 -21.08 -13.03 3.27
CA SER A 137 -21.00 -12.20 2.08
C SER A 137 -22.13 -11.16 1.94
N ASN A 138 -23.21 -11.28 2.72
CA ASN A 138 -24.29 -10.29 2.77
C ASN A 138 -23.84 -8.99 3.44
N ILE A 139 -23.19 -9.09 4.60
CA ILE A 139 -22.66 -7.91 5.31
C ILE A 139 -21.56 -7.24 4.49
N LEU A 140 -20.66 -8.03 3.88
CA LEU A 140 -19.62 -7.51 2.99
C LEU A 140 -20.23 -6.69 1.83
N GLU A 141 -21.33 -7.18 1.25
CA GLU A 141 -22.03 -6.48 0.17
C GLU A 141 -22.73 -5.20 0.65
N ILE A 142 -23.33 -5.20 1.85
CA ILE A 142 -23.93 -4.00 2.45
C ILE A 142 -22.88 -2.91 2.65
N ILE A 143 -21.68 -3.27 3.11
CA ILE A 143 -20.56 -2.35 3.30
C ILE A 143 -20.21 -1.62 1.99
N PHE A 144 -20.00 -2.34 0.89
CA PHE A 144 -19.65 -1.74 -0.41
C PHE A 144 -20.79 -0.94 -1.07
N LYS A 145 -22.04 -1.15 -0.65
CA LYS A 145 -23.17 -0.34 -1.10
C LYS A 145 -23.24 1.04 -0.45
N HIS A 146 -22.72 1.19 0.77
CA HIS A 146 -22.99 2.36 1.61
C HIS A 146 -21.74 3.14 2.03
N ILE A 147 -20.57 2.50 2.02
CA ILE A 147 -19.30 3.15 2.35
C ILE A 147 -18.62 3.62 1.07
N TYR A 148 -18.32 4.92 1.01
CA TYR A 148 -17.67 5.55 -0.14
C TYR A 148 -16.14 5.52 0.03
N PHE A 149 -15.46 4.62 -0.68
CA PHE A 149 -14.01 4.43 -0.57
C PHE A 149 -13.19 5.55 -1.21
N THR A 150 -13.80 6.35 -2.08
CA THR A 150 -13.18 7.50 -2.77
C THR A 150 -12.64 8.59 -1.82
N LYS A 151 -13.04 8.57 -0.54
CA LYS A 151 -12.57 9.53 0.48
C LYS A 151 -11.23 9.15 1.11
N PHE A 152 -10.74 7.93 0.87
CA PHE A 152 -9.52 7.43 1.50
C PHE A 152 -8.27 7.74 0.67
N SER A 153 -7.14 7.90 1.35
CA SER A 153 -5.86 8.01 0.67
C SER A 153 -5.48 6.66 0.03
N LYS A 154 -4.71 6.69 -1.07
CA LYS A 154 -4.21 5.45 -1.72
C LYS A 154 -3.42 4.57 -0.74
N SER A 155 -2.62 5.17 0.13
CA SER A 155 -1.85 4.45 1.16
C SER A 155 -2.76 3.72 2.15
N ASP A 156 -3.87 4.34 2.58
CA ASP A 156 -4.79 3.70 3.51
C ASP A 156 -5.61 2.58 2.84
N LEU A 157 -6.00 2.80 1.58
CA LEU A 157 -6.61 1.77 0.75
C LEU A 157 -5.68 0.57 0.55
N LEU A 158 -4.37 0.78 0.42
CA LEU A 158 -3.41 -0.32 0.30
C LEU A 158 -3.31 -1.16 1.57
N LYS A 159 -3.37 -0.54 2.76
CA LYS A 159 -3.47 -1.27 4.05
C LYS A 159 -4.74 -2.11 4.09
N PHE A 160 -5.87 -1.52 3.72
CA PHE A 160 -7.16 -2.20 3.66
C PHE A 160 -7.11 -3.38 2.68
N ALA A 161 -6.65 -3.17 1.45
CA ALA A 161 -6.52 -4.18 0.41
C ALA A 161 -5.62 -5.34 0.85
N THR A 162 -4.51 -5.03 1.51
CA THR A 162 -3.55 -6.02 2.01
C THR A 162 -4.19 -6.93 3.05
N ILE A 163 -4.79 -6.36 4.10
CA ILE A 163 -5.40 -7.13 5.19
C ILE A 163 -6.56 -7.98 4.67
N THR A 164 -7.44 -7.39 3.87
CA THR A 164 -8.65 -8.07 3.38
C THR A 164 -8.34 -9.15 2.34
N THR A 165 -7.38 -8.92 1.43
CA THR A 165 -6.96 -9.92 0.44
C THR A 165 -6.27 -11.11 1.11
N LEU A 166 -5.38 -10.87 2.08
CA LEU A 166 -4.77 -11.95 2.85
C LEU A 166 -5.81 -12.76 3.63
N SER A 167 -6.91 -12.15 4.04
CA SER A 167 -8.01 -12.84 4.71
C SER A 167 -8.80 -13.73 3.75
N LEU A 168 -8.99 -13.29 2.50
CA LEU A 168 -9.56 -14.13 1.45
C LEU A 168 -8.67 -15.34 1.13
N TYR A 169 -7.35 -15.23 1.34
CA TYR A 169 -6.41 -16.35 1.15
C TYR A 169 -6.35 -17.31 2.36
N ARG A 170 -6.90 -16.94 3.51
CA ARG A 170 -6.98 -17.83 4.69
C ARG A 170 -8.18 -18.78 4.68
N ILE A 171 -9.16 -18.53 3.81
CA ILE A 171 -10.32 -19.41 3.63
C ILE A 171 -10.14 -20.31 2.39
N GLU A 172 -11.00 -21.31 2.24
CA GLU A 172 -10.96 -22.18 1.05
C GLU A 172 -11.14 -21.38 -0.24
N GLU A 173 -10.36 -21.71 -1.28
CA GLU A 173 -10.34 -20.97 -2.55
C GLU A 173 -11.76 -20.85 -3.17
N LYS A 174 -12.57 -21.91 -3.09
CA LYS A 174 -13.94 -21.93 -3.59
C LYS A 174 -14.82 -20.88 -2.89
N GLU A 175 -14.66 -20.72 -1.59
CA GLU A 175 -15.41 -19.75 -0.79
C GLU A 175 -14.92 -18.33 -1.07
N ALA A 176 -13.60 -18.13 -1.17
CA ALA A 176 -13.02 -16.86 -1.59
C ALA A 176 -13.55 -16.41 -2.96
N LEU A 177 -13.54 -17.31 -3.96
CA LEU A 177 -14.07 -17.04 -5.30
C LEU A 177 -15.57 -16.74 -5.30
N THR A 178 -16.33 -17.33 -4.36
CA THR A 178 -17.75 -17.02 -4.17
C THR A 178 -17.95 -15.60 -3.66
N ILE A 179 -17.13 -15.15 -2.70
CA ILE A 179 -17.12 -13.76 -2.22
C ILE A 179 -16.72 -12.80 -3.33
N TYR A 180 -15.62 -13.07 -4.05
CA TYR A 180 -15.20 -12.28 -5.20
C TYR A 180 -16.31 -12.17 -6.24
N LYS A 181 -16.94 -13.29 -6.63
CA LYS A 181 -18.03 -13.31 -7.61
C LYS A 181 -19.20 -12.41 -7.21
N LYS A 182 -19.50 -12.30 -5.90
CA LYS A 182 -20.58 -11.44 -5.41
C LYS A 182 -20.22 -9.96 -5.41
N LEU A 183 -18.97 -9.64 -5.07
CA LEU A 183 -18.52 -8.26 -4.85
C LEU A 183 -17.89 -7.61 -6.08
N ILE A 184 -17.42 -8.38 -7.07
CA ILE A 184 -16.76 -7.87 -8.28
C ILE A 184 -17.63 -6.88 -9.05
N LYS A 185 -18.96 -6.91 -8.96
CA LYS A 185 -19.81 -5.91 -9.62
C LYS A 185 -19.67 -4.48 -9.05
N TYR A 186 -19.11 -4.30 -7.87
CA TYR A 186 -18.86 -2.99 -7.26
C TYR A 186 -17.49 -2.45 -7.63
N ASP A 187 -17.45 -1.26 -8.23
CA ASP A 187 -16.22 -0.57 -8.63
C ASP A 187 -15.29 -0.35 -7.43
N ASP A 188 -15.84 0.10 -6.30
CA ASP A 188 -15.09 0.29 -5.07
C ASP A 188 -14.45 -1.01 -4.56
N PHE A 189 -15.09 -2.16 -4.73
CA PHE A 189 -14.47 -3.42 -4.39
C PHE A 189 -13.32 -3.75 -5.33
N ARG A 190 -13.55 -3.71 -6.65
CA ARG A 190 -12.52 -4.07 -7.65
C ARG A 190 -11.29 -3.17 -7.53
N ASN A 191 -11.51 -1.86 -7.49
CA ASN A 191 -10.46 -0.84 -7.53
C ASN A 191 -9.63 -0.77 -6.24
N ASN A 192 -10.22 -1.15 -5.09
CA ASN A 192 -9.56 -1.04 -3.78
C ASN A 192 -9.17 -2.38 -3.17
N MET A 193 -9.41 -3.50 -3.86
CA MET A 193 -8.96 -4.81 -3.43
C MET A 193 -8.18 -5.53 -4.54
N PRO A 194 -8.80 -6.31 -5.45
CA PRO A 194 -8.03 -7.13 -6.39
C PRO A 194 -7.24 -6.33 -7.43
N LEU A 195 -7.61 -5.09 -7.77
CA LEU A 195 -6.82 -4.26 -8.70
C LEU A 195 -5.75 -3.41 -8.01
N LEU A 196 -5.82 -3.29 -6.67
CA LEU A 196 -4.84 -2.55 -5.85
C LEU A 196 -3.79 -3.48 -5.24
N TYR A 197 -4.21 -4.63 -4.68
CA TYR A 197 -3.32 -5.68 -4.20
C TYR A 197 -3.00 -6.65 -5.35
N ILE A 198 -1.93 -6.37 -6.09
CA ILE A 198 -1.54 -7.14 -7.27
C ILE A 198 -0.71 -8.35 -6.86
N ASP A 199 -1.33 -9.52 -6.76
CA ASP A 199 -0.66 -10.72 -6.26
C ASP A 199 0.04 -11.52 -7.37
N TYR A 200 1.33 -11.24 -7.57
CA TYR A 200 2.17 -12.01 -8.48
C TYR A 200 2.42 -13.45 -8.01
N SER A 201 2.38 -13.70 -6.69
CA SER A 201 2.72 -15.01 -6.14
C SER A 201 1.68 -16.07 -6.49
N THR A 202 0.41 -15.70 -6.62
CA THR A 202 -0.67 -16.60 -7.06
C THR A 202 -1.21 -16.25 -8.44
N LEU A 203 -0.42 -15.55 -9.27
CA LEU A 203 -0.81 -15.22 -10.65
C LEU A 203 -1.00 -16.47 -11.53
N ASN A 204 -0.38 -17.60 -11.18
CA ASN A 204 -0.65 -18.91 -11.80
C ASN A 204 -1.77 -19.71 -11.10
N GLY A 205 -2.41 -19.16 -10.08
CA GLY A 205 -3.43 -19.79 -9.25
C GLY A 205 -4.62 -18.88 -8.97
N THR A 206 -4.94 -18.69 -7.70
CA THR A 206 -6.14 -17.97 -7.23
C THR A 206 -6.30 -16.59 -7.86
N TYR A 207 -5.26 -15.77 -7.88
CA TYR A 207 -5.36 -14.41 -8.42
C TYR A 207 -5.75 -14.40 -9.90
N SER A 208 -5.23 -15.33 -10.72
CA SER A 208 -5.67 -15.45 -12.11
C SER A 208 -7.15 -15.81 -12.26
N LYS A 209 -7.71 -16.61 -11.33
CA LYS A 209 -9.15 -16.92 -11.33
C LYS A 209 -9.97 -15.67 -10.99
N VAL A 210 -9.49 -14.84 -10.06
CA VAL A 210 -10.10 -13.53 -9.73
C VAL A 210 -10.09 -12.60 -10.95
N LEU A 211 -8.95 -12.46 -11.65
CA LEU A 211 -8.85 -11.66 -12.86
C LEU A 211 -9.81 -12.14 -13.96
N THR A 212 -9.98 -13.45 -14.09
CA THR A 212 -10.96 -14.06 -15.01
C THR A 212 -12.39 -13.66 -14.64
N LEU A 213 -12.72 -13.60 -13.35
CA LEU A 213 -14.03 -13.14 -12.89
C LEU A 213 -14.26 -11.66 -13.22
N ILE A 214 -13.25 -10.80 -13.03
CA ILE A 214 -13.31 -9.37 -13.37
C ILE A 214 -13.62 -9.19 -14.86
N LYS A 215 -12.85 -9.84 -15.73
CA LYS A 215 -13.04 -9.77 -17.19
C LYS A 215 -14.40 -10.30 -17.66
N LYS A 216 -14.98 -11.27 -16.95
CA LYS A 216 -16.30 -11.84 -17.28
C LYS A 216 -17.48 -10.99 -16.83
N GLN A 217 -17.33 -10.21 -15.76
CA GLN A 217 -18.44 -9.52 -15.10
C GLN A 217 -18.39 -8.00 -15.22
N ASN A 218 -17.34 -7.46 -15.85
CA ASN A 218 -17.16 -6.04 -16.01
C ASN A 218 -16.68 -5.70 -17.44
N SER A 219 -17.07 -4.52 -17.90
CA SER A 219 -16.71 -3.96 -19.21
C SER A 219 -15.88 -2.67 -19.12
N ASN A 220 -15.41 -2.29 -17.93
CA ASN A 220 -14.57 -1.10 -17.77
C ASN A 220 -13.23 -1.29 -18.53
N ASN A 221 -12.88 -0.31 -19.37
CA ASN A 221 -11.67 -0.36 -20.21
C ASN A 221 -10.37 -0.43 -19.40
N SER A 222 -10.26 0.23 -18.24
CA SER A 222 -9.05 0.15 -17.41
C SER A 222 -8.89 -1.23 -16.79
N ASP A 223 -9.98 -1.81 -16.32
CA ASP A 223 -10.00 -3.13 -15.68
C ASP A 223 -9.69 -4.22 -16.72
N ILE A 224 -10.29 -4.12 -17.91
CA ILE A 224 -9.99 -5.04 -19.03
C ILE A 224 -8.52 -4.94 -19.42
N LEU A 225 -8.00 -3.73 -19.63
CA LEU A 225 -6.59 -3.53 -19.97
C LEU A 225 -5.67 -4.13 -18.90
N PHE A 226 -5.99 -3.89 -17.62
CA PHE A 226 -5.24 -4.47 -16.52
C PHE A 226 -5.22 -6.00 -16.59
N VAL A 227 -6.38 -6.65 -16.78
CA VAL A 227 -6.45 -8.11 -16.86
C VAL A 227 -5.68 -8.65 -18.06
N GLU A 228 -5.82 -8.04 -19.24
CA GLU A 228 -5.07 -8.44 -20.44
C GLU A 228 -3.56 -8.32 -20.26
N LEU A 229 -3.10 -7.26 -19.59
CA LEU A 229 -1.69 -7.10 -19.24
C LEU A 229 -1.26 -8.18 -18.25
N MET A 230 -2.02 -8.47 -17.20
CA MET A 230 -1.67 -9.52 -16.25
C MET A 230 -1.64 -10.92 -16.90
N GLU A 231 -2.53 -11.19 -17.87
CA GLU A 231 -2.49 -12.41 -18.70
C GLU A 231 -1.20 -12.49 -19.53
N PHE A 232 -0.73 -11.36 -20.09
CA PHE A 232 0.57 -11.28 -20.74
C PHE A 232 1.72 -11.56 -19.77
N TYR A 233 1.74 -10.94 -18.59
CA TYR A 233 2.80 -11.14 -17.60
C TYR A 233 2.88 -12.60 -17.13
N ARG A 234 1.73 -13.20 -16.83
CA ARG A 234 1.63 -14.62 -16.50
C ARG A 234 2.27 -15.46 -17.61
N SER A 235 1.89 -15.19 -18.86
CA SER A 235 2.40 -15.92 -20.03
C SER A 235 3.90 -15.70 -20.24
N TYR A 236 4.38 -14.46 -20.08
CA TYR A 236 5.78 -14.08 -20.29
C TYR A 236 6.72 -14.74 -19.28
N TYR A 237 6.34 -14.79 -18.00
CA TYR A 237 7.19 -15.35 -16.95
C TYR A 237 7.00 -16.85 -16.74
N SER A 238 5.83 -17.41 -17.09
CA SER A 238 5.47 -18.81 -16.74
C SER A 238 5.47 -19.77 -17.93
N LEU A 239 5.55 -19.29 -19.17
CA LEU A 239 5.61 -20.16 -20.36
C LEU A 239 7.00 -20.19 -20.98
N LYS A 240 7.40 -21.37 -21.48
CA LYS A 240 8.64 -21.53 -22.24
C LYS A 240 8.61 -20.79 -23.58
N LYS A 241 7.42 -20.72 -24.21
CA LYS A 241 7.20 -20.03 -25.48
C LYS A 241 6.05 -19.06 -25.33
N LEU A 242 6.32 -17.79 -25.59
CA LEU A 242 5.31 -16.74 -25.53
C LEU A 242 4.34 -16.88 -26.71
N HIS A 243 3.04 -16.92 -26.42
CA HIS A 243 2.02 -16.75 -27.43
C HIS A 243 1.95 -15.27 -27.85
N HIS A 244 1.67 -15.02 -29.12
CA HIS A 244 1.45 -13.64 -29.56
C HIS A 244 0.17 -13.10 -28.92
N ILE A 245 0.32 -12.16 -28.00
CA ILE A 245 -0.77 -11.45 -27.34
C ILE A 245 -0.74 -10.01 -27.85
N GLU A 246 -1.80 -9.58 -28.53
CA GLU A 246 -1.97 -8.21 -29.02
C GLU A 246 -2.95 -7.46 -28.14
N ILE A 247 -2.41 -6.57 -27.32
CA ILE A 247 -3.17 -5.69 -26.42
C ILE A 247 -3.27 -4.32 -27.07
N LYS A 248 -4.50 -3.85 -27.30
CA LYS A 248 -4.77 -2.55 -27.91
C LYS A 248 -4.71 -1.44 -26.85
N LYS A 249 -4.09 -0.30 -27.20
CA LYS A 249 -4.14 0.91 -26.36
C LYS A 249 -5.57 1.47 -26.34
N PRO A 250 -6.23 1.62 -25.17
CA PRO A 250 -7.57 2.20 -25.08
C PRO A 250 -7.59 3.71 -25.39
N PHE A 251 -8.73 4.23 -25.84
CA PHE A 251 -8.90 5.64 -26.25
C PHE A 251 -8.60 6.64 -25.12
N ASN A 252 -9.01 6.34 -23.89
CA ASN A 252 -8.81 7.18 -22.71
C ASN A 252 -7.60 6.78 -21.86
N PHE A 253 -6.62 6.08 -22.44
CA PHE A 253 -5.46 5.53 -21.73
C PHE A 253 -4.71 6.56 -20.86
N GLU A 254 -4.60 7.80 -21.34
CA GLU A 254 -3.87 8.86 -20.61
C GLU A 254 -4.53 9.24 -19.26
N THR A 255 -5.81 8.87 -19.06
CA THR A 255 -6.54 9.08 -17.79
C THR A 255 -6.32 7.95 -16.77
N PHE A 256 -5.67 6.86 -17.17
CA PHE A 256 -5.48 5.69 -16.31
C PHE A 256 -4.40 5.93 -15.26
N HIS A 257 -4.41 5.12 -14.20
CA HIS A 257 -3.41 5.20 -13.14
C HIS A 257 -1.98 5.00 -13.69
N PRO A 258 -0.96 5.76 -13.24
CA PRO A 258 0.42 5.64 -13.72
C PRO A 258 0.98 4.21 -13.68
N VAL A 259 0.65 3.41 -12.64
CA VAL A 259 1.06 2.00 -12.56
C VAL A 259 0.53 1.19 -13.76
N LEU A 260 -0.74 1.36 -14.14
CA LEU A 260 -1.33 0.67 -15.28
C LEU A 260 -0.71 1.13 -16.60
N GLN A 261 -0.44 2.43 -16.72
CA GLN A 261 0.24 2.97 -17.89
C GLN A 261 1.68 2.42 -18.01
N GLY A 262 2.42 2.37 -16.90
CA GLY A 262 3.76 1.78 -16.82
C GLY A 262 3.76 0.30 -17.20
N ARG A 263 2.79 -0.46 -16.71
CA ARG A 263 2.59 -1.87 -17.08
C ARG A 263 2.34 -2.06 -18.58
N TYR A 264 1.57 -1.17 -19.21
CA TYR A 264 1.36 -1.20 -20.65
C TYR A 264 2.66 -0.94 -21.44
N TYR A 265 3.43 0.07 -21.07
CA TYR A 265 4.72 0.33 -21.73
C TYR A 265 5.75 -0.80 -21.48
N ALA A 266 5.74 -1.40 -20.29
CA ALA A 266 6.55 -2.57 -19.98
C ALA A 266 6.17 -3.78 -20.86
N TYR A 267 4.86 -4.01 -21.09
CA TYR A 267 4.39 -4.97 -22.09
C TYR A 267 4.95 -4.67 -23.49
N LEU A 268 4.91 -3.41 -23.94
CA LEU A 268 5.44 -3.02 -25.26
C LEU A 268 6.95 -3.31 -25.37
N LEU A 269 7.72 -2.99 -24.34
CA LEU A 269 9.16 -3.28 -24.26
C LEU A 269 9.44 -4.79 -24.37
N MET A 270 8.64 -5.61 -23.68
CA MET A 270 8.83 -7.07 -23.64
C MET A 270 8.32 -7.80 -24.89
N LYS A 271 7.32 -7.26 -25.58
CA LYS A 271 6.70 -7.90 -26.75
C LYS A 271 7.52 -7.76 -28.03
N SER A 272 8.16 -6.61 -28.27
CA SER A 272 8.85 -6.35 -29.54
C SER A 272 10.05 -5.41 -29.39
N PRO A 273 11.29 -5.94 -29.41
CA PRO A 273 12.49 -5.11 -29.39
C PRO A 273 12.67 -4.22 -30.63
N LYS A 274 11.89 -4.43 -31.70
CA LYS A 274 12.05 -3.72 -32.98
C LYS A 274 11.73 -2.22 -32.88
N ASP A 275 10.78 -1.85 -32.01
CA ASP A 275 10.36 -0.45 -31.81
C ASP A 275 10.91 0.17 -30.52
N THR A 276 11.90 -0.47 -29.88
CA THR A 276 12.41 -0.09 -28.55
C THR A 276 12.72 1.41 -28.44
N LYS A 277 13.46 1.99 -29.39
CA LYS A 277 13.82 3.43 -29.35
C LYS A 277 12.62 4.37 -29.44
N LYS A 278 11.50 3.96 -30.05
CA LYS A 278 10.27 4.76 -30.08
C LYS A 278 9.61 4.70 -28.70
N ILE A 279 9.47 3.49 -28.15
CA ILE A 279 8.89 3.26 -26.82
C ILE A 279 9.70 3.98 -25.73
N GLU A 280 11.03 3.89 -25.77
CA GLU A 280 11.93 4.60 -24.85
C GLU A 280 11.71 6.12 -24.84
N ARG A 281 11.48 6.72 -26.02
CA ARG A 281 11.16 8.15 -26.15
C ARG A 281 9.80 8.48 -25.57
N GLU A 282 8.80 7.63 -25.80
CA GLU A 282 7.46 7.80 -25.22
C GLU A 282 7.49 7.72 -23.69
N ILE A 283 8.22 6.75 -23.13
CA ILE A 283 8.47 6.61 -21.68
C ILE A 283 9.11 7.88 -21.12
N LEU A 284 10.21 8.37 -21.70
CA LEU A 284 10.88 9.58 -21.23
C LEU A 284 9.97 10.82 -21.29
N ASN A 285 9.18 10.95 -22.36
CA ASN A 285 8.23 12.04 -22.49
C ASN A 285 7.10 11.95 -21.48
N TYR A 286 6.66 10.74 -21.15
CA TYR A 286 5.64 10.51 -20.13
C TYR A 286 6.16 10.85 -18.73
N CYS A 287 7.36 10.39 -18.35
CA CYS A 287 7.97 10.71 -17.05
C CYS A 287 8.05 12.22 -16.79
N LYS A 288 8.36 13.03 -17.82
CA LYS A 288 8.39 14.50 -17.72
C LYS A 288 7.03 15.13 -17.38
N LYS A 289 5.93 14.45 -17.68
CA LYS A 289 4.56 14.93 -17.41
C LYS A 289 4.07 14.56 -16.00
N ILE A 290 4.69 13.58 -15.35
CA ILE A 290 4.24 13.03 -14.07
C ILE A 290 5.35 12.98 -13.00
N PRO A 291 6.08 14.09 -12.75
CA PRO A 291 7.28 14.07 -11.92
C PRO A 291 7.05 13.53 -10.50
N THR A 292 5.85 13.69 -9.93
CA THR A 292 5.51 13.24 -8.57
C THR A 292 5.01 11.78 -8.50
N GLU A 293 4.80 11.13 -9.65
CA GLU A 293 4.24 9.77 -9.76
C GLU A 293 5.17 8.81 -10.53
N ILE A 294 6.40 9.23 -10.82
CA ILE A 294 7.39 8.44 -11.57
C ILE A 294 7.64 7.07 -10.92
N THR A 295 7.70 7.02 -9.58
CA THR A 295 7.96 5.77 -8.85
C THR A 295 6.88 4.72 -9.11
N TRP A 296 5.61 5.13 -9.14
CA TRP A 296 4.48 4.26 -9.51
C TRP A 296 4.54 3.81 -10.97
N PHE A 297 4.92 4.70 -11.87
CA PHE A 297 5.10 4.36 -13.28
C PHE A 297 6.23 3.35 -13.48
N PHE A 298 7.26 3.37 -12.64
CA PHE A 298 8.44 2.50 -12.74
C PHE A 298 8.26 1.11 -12.16
N GLU A 299 7.18 0.84 -11.43
CA GLU A 299 6.92 -0.47 -10.79
C GLU A 299 7.08 -1.65 -11.75
N GLU A 300 6.65 -1.49 -13.01
CA GLU A 300 6.79 -2.53 -14.03
C GLU A 300 7.82 -2.25 -15.12
N ILE A 301 8.19 -0.97 -15.30
CA ILE A 301 9.20 -0.59 -16.28
C ILE A 301 10.56 -1.14 -15.87
N ILE A 302 10.97 -0.97 -14.62
CA ILE A 302 12.28 -1.44 -14.14
C ILE A 302 12.40 -2.97 -14.28
N PRO A 303 11.47 -3.79 -13.74
CA PRO A 303 11.49 -5.24 -13.95
C PRO A 303 11.54 -5.66 -15.41
N SER A 304 10.79 -4.99 -16.29
CA SER A 304 10.78 -5.30 -17.72
C SER A 304 12.13 -5.05 -18.38
N LEU A 305 12.79 -3.93 -18.07
CA LEU A 305 14.10 -3.57 -18.61
C LEU A 305 15.20 -4.51 -18.14
N ILE A 306 15.15 -4.96 -16.87
CA ILE A 306 16.02 -6.01 -16.36
C ILE A 306 15.76 -7.32 -17.12
N SER A 307 14.50 -7.69 -17.31
CA SER A 307 14.09 -8.93 -17.99
C SER A 307 14.58 -9.00 -19.44
N ILE A 308 14.60 -7.88 -20.16
CA ILE A 308 15.09 -7.80 -21.55
C ILE A 308 16.55 -7.38 -21.65
N LYS A 309 17.27 -7.26 -20.52
CA LYS A 309 18.68 -6.84 -20.43
C LYS A 309 18.97 -5.49 -21.10
N ASN A 310 18.03 -4.54 -21.11
CA ASN A 310 18.24 -3.18 -21.65
C ASN A 310 18.80 -2.23 -20.58
N PHE A 311 20.02 -2.52 -20.13
CA PHE A 311 20.66 -1.78 -19.02
C PHE A 311 21.08 -0.36 -19.39
N ASN A 312 21.30 -0.07 -20.68
CA ASN A 312 21.60 1.28 -21.15
C ASN A 312 20.42 2.23 -20.92
N PHE A 313 19.20 1.83 -21.31
CA PHE A 313 18.02 2.65 -21.06
C PHE A 313 17.63 2.68 -19.57
N LEU A 314 17.78 1.55 -18.87
CA LEU A 314 17.58 1.49 -17.42
C LEU A 314 18.45 2.52 -16.69
N SER A 315 19.75 2.55 -16.99
CA SER A 315 20.70 3.53 -16.45
C SER A 315 20.29 4.96 -16.76
N LYS A 316 19.90 5.23 -18.02
CA LYS A 316 19.40 6.54 -18.43
C LYS A 316 18.21 7.00 -17.59
N LEU A 317 17.23 6.13 -17.33
CA LEU A 317 16.07 6.46 -16.49
C LEU A 317 16.50 6.80 -15.05
N ILE A 318 17.29 5.91 -14.43
CA ILE A 318 17.73 6.07 -13.04
C ILE A 318 18.55 7.35 -12.86
N THR A 319 19.51 7.63 -13.76
CA THR A 319 20.32 8.86 -13.69
C THR A 319 19.49 10.10 -13.94
N THR A 320 18.53 10.07 -14.87
CA THR A 320 17.69 11.24 -15.19
C THR A 320 16.75 11.62 -14.05
N PHE A 321 16.24 10.64 -13.30
CA PHE A 321 15.21 10.84 -12.28
C PHE A 321 15.69 10.50 -10.86
N ASN A 322 17.00 10.47 -10.64
CA ASN A 322 17.65 10.05 -9.40
C ASN A 322 17.05 10.74 -8.16
N ASP A 323 16.93 12.06 -8.21
CA ASP A 323 16.47 12.85 -7.05
C ASP A 323 15.03 12.49 -6.67
N ILE A 324 14.19 12.14 -7.64
CA ILE A 324 12.78 11.79 -7.43
C ILE A 324 12.64 10.37 -6.88
N ILE A 325 13.35 9.40 -7.46
CA ILE A 325 13.18 7.98 -7.11
C ILE A 325 13.78 7.61 -5.75
N PHE A 326 14.69 8.44 -5.22
CA PHE A 326 15.32 8.23 -3.91
C PHE A 326 14.74 9.11 -2.79
N GLU A 327 13.70 9.91 -3.04
CA GLU A 327 12.96 10.62 -1.99
C GLU A 327 12.17 9.64 -1.07
N THR A 328 12.43 9.67 0.24
CA THR A 328 11.95 8.64 1.19
C THR A 328 10.80 9.07 2.11
N ASN A 329 10.00 10.06 1.73
CA ASN A 329 9.04 10.68 2.66
C ASN A 329 7.73 9.89 2.89
N ARG A 330 7.53 8.72 2.26
CA ARG A 330 6.34 7.88 2.46
C ARG A 330 6.71 6.40 2.65
N TRP A 331 5.89 5.65 3.39
CA TRP A 331 6.13 4.23 3.62
C TRP A 331 5.90 3.38 2.36
N ASP A 332 4.93 3.78 1.53
CA ASP A 332 4.58 3.16 0.23
C ASP A 332 5.64 3.44 -0.87
N SER A 333 6.70 4.20 -0.57
CA SER A 333 7.81 4.42 -1.51
C SER A 333 8.89 3.33 -1.45
N LYS A 334 8.81 2.41 -0.49
CA LYS A 334 9.85 1.39 -0.24
C LYS A 334 9.96 0.37 -1.38
N THR A 335 8.84 -0.01 -1.98
CA THR A 335 8.81 -0.86 -3.19
C THR A 335 9.59 -0.22 -4.34
N GLY A 336 9.30 1.04 -4.67
CA GLY A 336 9.99 1.79 -5.73
C GLY A 336 11.49 2.01 -5.46
N HIS A 337 11.84 2.25 -4.18
CA HIS A 337 13.24 2.37 -3.76
C HIS A 337 14.01 1.04 -3.93
N ALA A 338 13.40 -0.08 -3.53
CA ALA A 338 13.98 -1.41 -3.73
C ALA A 338 14.22 -1.70 -5.22
N LEU A 339 13.24 -1.42 -6.08
CA LEU A 339 13.39 -1.55 -7.53
C LEU A 339 14.53 -0.69 -8.09
N SER A 340 14.67 0.56 -7.63
CA SER A 340 15.73 1.46 -8.07
C SER A 340 17.13 0.96 -7.67
N LEU A 341 17.27 0.43 -6.45
CA LEU A 341 18.52 -0.20 -6.00
C LEU A 341 18.85 -1.48 -6.80
N ILE A 342 17.86 -2.34 -7.06
CA ILE A 342 18.02 -3.54 -7.89
C ILE A 342 18.40 -3.15 -9.33
N ALA A 343 17.82 -2.09 -9.87
CA ALA A 343 18.18 -1.55 -11.18
C ALA A 343 19.64 -1.11 -11.23
N MET A 344 20.10 -0.33 -10.25
CA MET A 344 21.49 0.10 -10.17
C MET A 344 22.45 -1.09 -9.96
N ALA A 345 22.05 -2.12 -9.22
CA ALA A 345 22.83 -3.33 -9.08
C ALA A 345 23.02 -4.03 -10.43
N ASN A 346 21.95 -4.26 -11.18
CA ASN A 346 22.02 -4.89 -12.51
C ASN A 346 22.84 -4.07 -13.51
N PHE A 347 22.74 -2.73 -13.48
CA PHE A 347 23.59 -1.87 -14.31
C PHE A 347 25.07 -2.00 -13.94
N ASN A 348 25.41 -2.07 -12.64
CA ASN A 348 26.80 -2.25 -12.22
C ASN A 348 27.33 -3.65 -12.54
N ILE A 349 26.49 -4.70 -12.50
CA ILE A 349 26.85 -6.04 -12.99
C ILE A 349 27.21 -5.98 -14.48
N ASP A 350 26.39 -5.32 -15.31
CA ASP A 350 26.65 -5.13 -16.76
C ASP A 350 27.98 -4.42 -17.03
N LYS A 351 28.40 -3.52 -16.15
CA LYS A 351 29.71 -2.82 -16.23
C LYS A 351 30.86 -3.59 -15.59
N GLY A 352 30.64 -4.79 -15.07
CA GLY A 352 31.65 -5.59 -14.39
C GLY A 352 32.07 -5.05 -13.02
N ASN A 353 31.31 -4.14 -12.42
CA ASN A 353 31.58 -3.55 -11.11
C ASN A 353 30.77 -4.27 -10.00
N THR A 354 31.15 -5.50 -9.68
CA THR A 354 30.45 -6.34 -8.69
C THR A 354 30.41 -5.73 -7.30
N LYS A 355 31.49 -5.05 -6.88
CA LYS A 355 31.53 -4.34 -5.59
C LYS A 355 30.44 -3.28 -5.48
N ALA A 356 30.27 -2.43 -6.50
CA ALA A 356 29.20 -1.43 -6.49
C ALA A 356 27.81 -2.09 -6.60
N ALA A 357 27.68 -3.18 -7.36
CA ALA A 357 26.43 -3.92 -7.44
C ALA A 357 26.00 -4.51 -6.09
N PHE A 358 26.95 -5.12 -5.36
CA PHE A 358 26.72 -5.65 -4.02
C PHE A 358 26.32 -4.57 -3.02
N LEU A 359 26.99 -3.41 -3.04
CA LEU A 359 26.62 -2.28 -2.18
C LEU A 359 25.20 -1.78 -2.46
N ASN A 360 24.76 -1.76 -3.72
CA ASN A 360 23.39 -1.40 -4.07
C ASN A 360 22.37 -2.44 -3.58
N LEU A 361 22.63 -3.74 -3.79
CA LEU A 361 21.72 -4.78 -3.30
C LEU A 361 21.62 -4.83 -1.78
N ASN A 362 22.72 -4.63 -1.04
CA ASN A 362 22.68 -4.67 0.43
C ASN A 362 21.88 -3.52 1.06
N ARG A 363 21.58 -2.47 0.29
CA ARG A 363 20.70 -1.38 0.73
C ARG A 363 19.21 -1.71 0.55
N VAL A 364 18.89 -2.79 -0.16
CA VAL A 364 17.51 -3.22 -0.36
C VAL A 364 16.99 -3.83 0.94
N ASP A 365 16.01 -3.16 1.53
CA ASP A 365 15.29 -3.66 2.70
C ASP A 365 14.10 -4.51 2.24
N LEU A 366 14.32 -5.83 2.09
CA LEU A 366 13.32 -6.77 1.58
C LEU A 366 12.06 -6.86 2.46
N ASP A 367 12.19 -6.58 3.76
CA ASP A 367 11.09 -6.66 4.73
C ASP A 367 10.12 -5.47 4.61
N LYS A 368 10.55 -4.39 3.95
CA LYS A 368 9.74 -3.20 3.70
C LYS A 368 9.11 -3.16 2.31
N ILE A 369 9.29 -4.20 1.48
CA ILE A 369 8.59 -4.31 0.21
C ILE A 369 7.13 -4.68 0.49
N GLU A 370 6.20 -4.00 -0.18
CA GLU A 370 4.77 -4.30 -0.08
C GLU A 370 4.47 -5.77 -0.39
N LEU A 371 3.58 -6.38 0.39
CA LEU A 371 3.33 -7.81 0.32
C LEU A 371 2.85 -8.27 -1.07
N SER A 372 2.08 -7.45 -1.78
CA SER A 372 1.62 -7.72 -3.15
C SER A 372 2.80 -7.92 -4.13
N TYR A 373 3.86 -7.15 -3.97
CA TYR A 373 5.03 -7.15 -4.85
C TYR A 373 6.24 -7.93 -4.30
N SER A 374 6.21 -8.33 -3.01
CA SER A 374 7.37 -8.89 -2.31
C SER A 374 8.03 -10.05 -3.07
N GLU A 375 7.26 -11.07 -3.42
CA GLU A 375 7.80 -12.25 -4.11
C GLU A 375 8.27 -11.93 -5.53
N TYR A 376 7.58 -11.05 -6.23
CA TYR A 376 7.96 -10.64 -7.58
C TYR A 376 9.28 -9.88 -7.59
N ILE A 377 9.46 -8.91 -6.69
CA ILE A 377 10.71 -8.12 -6.60
C ILE A 377 11.87 -8.98 -6.10
N LYS A 378 11.61 -9.90 -5.17
CA LYS A 378 12.63 -10.85 -4.69
C LYS A 378 13.21 -11.71 -5.81
N LEU A 379 12.45 -12.03 -6.88
CA LEU A 379 13.00 -12.76 -8.03
C LEU A 379 14.15 -11.98 -8.68
N PHE A 380 13.98 -10.68 -8.92
CA PHE A 380 15.01 -9.83 -9.50
C PHE A 380 16.17 -9.57 -8.53
N TYR A 381 15.87 -9.42 -7.25
CA TYR A 381 16.88 -9.29 -6.20
C TYR A 381 17.80 -10.52 -6.15
N TYR A 382 17.23 -11.72 -6.03
CA TYR A 382 17.99 -12.95 -5.93
C TYR A 382 18.68 -13.32 -7.24
N GLN A 383 18.10 -13.00 -8.39
CA GLN A 383 18.79 -13.11 -9.68
C GLN A 383 20.10 -12.29 -9.68
N ALA A 384 20.04 -11.01 -9.31
CA ALA A 384 21.21 -10.15 -9.28
C ALA A 384 22.24 -10.61 -8.22
N LYS A 385 21.77 -11.07 -7.05
CA LYS A 385 22.63 -11.61 -6.00
C LYS A 385 23.35 -12.88 -6.42
N LEU A 386 22.64 -13.76 -7.14
CA LEU A 386 23.19 -15.00 -7.68
C LEU A 386 24.29 -14.68 -8.72
N GLN A 387 24.05 -13.72 -9.61
CA GLN A 387 25.05 -13.25 -10.57
C GLN A 387 26.31 -12.71 -9.90
N ILE A 388 26.17 -11.86 -8.88
CA ILE A 388 27.32 -11.30 -8.15
C ILE A 388 28.14 -12.40 -7.50
N SER A 389 27.49 -13.29 -6.73
CA SER A 389 28.20 -14.39 -6.05
C SER A 389 28.89 -15.35 -7.03
N PHE A 390 28.32 -15.54 -8.23
CA PHE A 390 28.95 -16.31 -9.30
C PHE A 390 30.19 -15.61 -9.89
N ILE A 391 30.13 -14.29 -10.14
CA ILE A 391 31.27 -13.54 -10.67
C ILE A 391 32.39 -13.46 -9.64
N ASP A 392 32.05 -13.23 -8.37
CA ASP A 392 33.00 -13.10 -7.26
C ASP A 392 33.52 -14.46 -6.76
N LYS A 393 33.01 -15.58 -7.31
CA LYS A 393 33.36 -16.97 -6.91
C LYS A 393 33.07 -17.29 -5.45
N ASP A 394 32.05 -16.66 -4.88
CA ASP A 394 31.56 -16.95 -3.52
C ASP A 394 30.61 -18.16 -3.56
N LEU A 395 31.18 -19.35 -3.43
CA LEU A 395 30.44 -20.62 -3.46
C LEU A 395 29.37 -20.71 -2.36
N SER A 396 29.65 -20.14 -1.18
CA SER A 396 28.76 -20.23 -0.02
C SER A 396 27.49 -19.39 -0.26
N GLU A 397 27.68 -18.12 -0.62
CA GLU A 397 26.56 -17.22 -0.89
C GLU A 397 25.80 -17.62 -2.15
N ASN A 398 26.50 -18.11 -3.18
CA ASN A 398 25.87 -18.62 -4.40
C ASN A 398 24.94 -19.81 -4.11
N THR A 399 25.41 -20.78 -3.32
CA THR A 399 24.60 -21.95 -2.94
C THR A 399 23.36 -21.53 -2.14
N LYS A 400 23.55 -20.68 -1.12
CA LYS A 400 22.44 -20.17 -0.29
C LYS A 400 21.42 -19.40 -1.12
N THR A 401 21.90 -18.50 -1.99
CA THR A 401 21.05 -17.70 -2.87
C THR A 401 20.31 -18.57 -3.88
N GLY A 402 20.97 -19.59 -4.45
CA GLY A 402 20.37 -20.52 -5.40
C GLY A 402 19.20 -21.31 -4.81
N ILE A 403 19.28 -21.72 -3.54
CA ILE A 403 18.17 -22.39 -2.83
C ILE A 403 16.97 -21.45 -2.69
N LEU A 404 17.18 -20.26 -2.13
CA LEU A 404 16.11 -19.26 -1.94
C LEU A 404 15.47 -18.86 -3.27
N PHE A 405 16.28 -18.71 -4.32
CA PHE A 405 15.78 -18.37 -5.65
C PHE A 405 14.96 -19.50 -6.26
N THR A 406 15.39 -20.76 -6.07
CA THR A 406 14.65 -21.95 -6.53
C THR A 406 13.28 -22.04 -5.87
N GLU A 407 13.22 -21.89 -4.54
CA GLU A 407 11.96 -21.89 -3.78
C GLU A 407 11.01 -20.79 -4.28
N LEU A 408 11.55 -19.61 -4.58
CA LEU A 408 10.76 -18.50 -5.07
C LEU A 408 10.22 -18.72 -6.49
N ILE A 409 11.02 -19.31 -7.38
CA ILE A 409 10.57 -19.69 -8.73
C ILE A 409 9.45 -20.75 -8.63
N GLN A 410 9.59 -21.73 -7.75
CA GLN A 410 8.55 -22.75 -7.52
C GLN A 410 7.27 -22.13 -6.97
N LYS A 411 7.38 -21.23 -5.98
CA LYS A 411 6.24 -20.55 -5.36
C LYS A 411 5.44 -19.71 -6.36
N THR A 412 6.12 -18.94 -7.20
CA THR A 412 5.48 -18.04 -8.18
C THR A 412 5.07 -18.75 -9.48
N GLY A 413 5.74 -19.86 -9.82
CA GLY A 413 5.63 -20.52 -11.11
C GLY A 413 6.29 -19.75 -12.27
N PHE A 414 7.13 -18.75 -11.98
CA PHE A 414 7.78 -17.91 -12.99
C PHE A 414 9.04 -18.60 -13.54
N ILE A 415 8.83 -19.67 -14.30
CA ILE A 415 9.89 -20.55 -14.80
C ILE A 415 10.94 -19.87 -15.69
N LYS A 416 10.67 -18.66 -16.21
CA LYS A 416 11.64 -17.88 -17.01
C LYS A 416 12.93 -17.58 -16.25
N PHE A 417 12.85 -17.47 -14.92
CA PHE A 417 14.01 -17.25 -14.07
C PHE A 417 14.93 -18.49 -13.93
N ASN A 418 14.48 -19.68 -14.38
CA ASN A 418 15.33 -20.89 -14.40
C ASN A 418 16.55 -20.74 -15.31
N GLU A 419 16.48 -19.90 -16.35
CA GLU A 419 17.63 -19.61 -17.21
C GLU A 419 18.77 -19.01 -16.39
N ALA A 420 18.49 -17.94 -15.63
CA ALA A 420 19.46 -17.32 -14.75
C ALA A 420 19.94 -18.26 -13.64
N LEU A 421 19.03 -19.07 -13.07
CA LEU A 421 19.41 -20.08 -12.08
C LEU A 421 20.44 -21.06 -12.67
N THR A 422 20.22 -21.51 -13.90
CA THR A 422 21.14 -22.44 -14.58
C THR A 422 22.47 -21.78 -14.95
N GLU A 423 22.41 -20.54 -15.44
CA GLU A 423 23.58 -19.77 -15.89
C GLU A 423 24.52 -19.40 -14.72
N PHE A 424 23.97 -19.09 -13.55
CA PHE A 424 24.72 -18.47 -12.44
C PHE A 424 24.81 -19.32 -11.18
N THR A 425 24.47 -20.62 -11.23
CA THR A 425 24.66 -21.52 -10.09
C THR A 425 25.86 -22.44 -10.32
N TYR A 426 26.68 -22.63 -9.29
CA TYR A 426 27.66 -23.71 -9.29
C TYR A 426 26.95 -25.07 -9.12
N ILE A 427 26.84 -25.82 -10.22
CA ILE A 427 26.01 -27.03 -10.39
C ILE A 427 26.30 -28.17 -9.38
N GLU A 428 27.37 -28.12 -8.58
CA GLU A 428 27.87 -29.31 -7.88
C GLU A 428 27.15 -29.73 -6.58
N LYS A 429 26.14 -29.01 -6.05
CA LYS A 429 25.47 -29.44 -4.79
C LYS A 429 23.94 -29.46 -4.72
N LEU A 430 23.21 -29.03 -5.74
CA LEU A 430 21.73 -29.11 -5.71
C LEU A 430 21.19 -30.53 -5.98
N LYS A 431 22.03 -31.48 -6.44
CA LYS A 431 21.63 -32.88 -6.66
C LYS A 431 21.48 -33.71 -5.37
N ASN A 432 21.93 -33.23 -4.21
CA ASN A 432 21.94 -34.03 -2.98
C ASN A 432 20.72 -33.84 -2.06
N HIS A 433 19.73 -33.04 -2.43
CA HIS A 433 18.50 -32.84 -1.63
C HIS A 433 17.21 -33.17 -2.38
N SER A 434 17.29 -33.98 -3.44
CA SER A 434 16.13 -34.46 -4.20
C SER A 434 16.23 -35.96 -4.46
N SER A 435 16.38 -36.75 -3.40
CA SER A 435 16.11 -38.19 -3.43
C SER A 435 15.55 -38.60 -2.07
N PRO A 436 14.22 -38.83 -1.96
CA PRO A 436 13.67 -39.50 -0.79
C PRO A 436 14.05 -40.98 -0.87
N GLN A 437 14.74 -41.47 0.16
CA GLN A 437 14.59 -42.86 0.57
C GLN A 437 13.29 -43.01 1.34
#